data_AF-A0A662GC89-F1
#
_entry.id   AF-A0A662GC89-F1
#
_cell.length_a   1.000
_cell.length_b   1.000
_cell.length_c   1.000
_cell.angle_alpha   90.00
_cell.angle_beta   90.00
_cell.angle_gamma   90.00
#
_symmetry.space_group_name_H-M   'P 1'
#
loop_
_entity.id
_entity.type
_entity.pdbx_description
1 polymer ?
#
loop_
_entity_poly.entity_id
_entity_poly.type
_entity_poly.pdbx_seq_one_letter_code
_entity_poly.pdbx_strand_id
1 'polypeptide(L)'
;MLVRASIGSLSELGIEKVRMLAKPTTVYILQYSKRGCLAGCKFCPQSATNAACKDYVSRIPWPIVPLNRILKGIKERGNFARICIQSVIKPEFEDE
;
A
#
# COMPACT_ATOMS: atom_id res chain seq x y z
N MET A 1 -4.26 8.65 9.98
CA MET A 1 -3.12 8.27 9.12
C MET A 1 -3.60 7.76 7.78
N LEU A 2 -3.01 8.26 6.69
CA LEU A 2 -3.21 7.74 5.34
C LEU A 2 -2.10 6.74 5.04
N VAL A 3 -2.43 5.68 4.32
CA VAL A 3 -1.47 4.70 3.82
C VAL A 3 -1.78 4.39 2.36
N ARG A 4 -0.81 3.81 1.66
CA ARG A 4 -1.06 3.12 0.40
C ARG A 4 -1.29 1.65 0.68
N ALA A 5 -2.16 1.00 -0.08
CA ALA A 5 -2.33 -0.44 -0.01
C ALA A 5 -2.45 -1.01 -1.42
N SER A 6 -1.94 -2.23 -1.62
CA SER A 6 -2.08 -2.88 -2.93
C SER A 6 -3.56 -3.03 -3.30
N ILE A 7 -3.89 -2.80 -4.57
CA ILE A 7 -5.28 -2.89 -5.03
C ILE A 7 -5.92 -4.26 -4.74
N GLY A 8 -5.13 -5.35 -4.78
CA GLY A 8 -5.61 -6.69 -4.44
C GLY A 8 -5.97 -6.81 -2.96
N SER A 9 -5.17 -6.23 -2.06
CA SER A 9 -5.50 -6.17 -0.63
C SER A 9 -6.79 -5.38 -0.39
N LEU A 10 -6.97 -4.24 -1.05
CA LEU A 10 -8.21 -3.46 -0.94
C LEU A 10 -9.45 -4.21 -1.41
N SER A 11 -9.30 -5.03 -2.46
CA SER A 11 -10.37 -5.89 -2.94
C SER A 11 -10.79 -6.94 -1.91
N GLU A 12 -9.83 -7.67 -1.34
CA GLU A 12 -10.15 -8.69 -0.32
C GLU A 12 -10.61 -8.08 1.01
N LEU A 13 -10.25 -6.83 1.30
CA LEU A 13 -10.81 -6.05 2.42
C LEU A 13 -12.22 -5.52 2.14
N GLY A 14 -12.74 -5.69 0.93
CA GLY A 14 -14.07 -5.20 0.51
C GLY A 14 -14.16 -3.68 0.36
N ILE A 15 -13.01 -3.02 0.20
CA ILE A 15 -12.93 -1.57 -0.03
C ILE A 15 -13.08 -1.26 -1.51
N GLU A 16 -12.45 -2.07 -2.36
CA GLU A 16 -12.50 -1.96 -3.82
C GLU A 16 -13.14 -3.20 -4.44
N LYS A 17 -13.63 -3.09 -5.68
CA LYS A 17 -14.16 -4.22 -6.44
C LYS A 17 -13.26 -4.50 -7.63
N VAL A 18 -12.44 -5.55 -7.53
CA VAL A 18 -11.50 -5.94 -8.59
C VAL A 18 -11.70 -7.40 -8.97
N ARG A 19 -11.72 -7.69 -10.27
CA ARG A 19 -11.71 -9.07 -10.77
C ARG A 19 -10.27 -9.58 -10.72
N MET A 20 -10.07 -10.70 -10.04
CA MET A 20 -8.75 -11.33 -9.89
C MET A 20 -8.88 -12.83 -10.09
N LEU A 21 -7.94 -13.43 -10.82
CA LEU A 21 -7.87 -14.89 -11.00
C LEU A 21 -7.41 -15.59 -9.72
N ALA A 22 -6.58 -14.92 -8.92
CA ALA A 22 -6.07 -15.41 -7.65
C ALA A 22 -6.15 -14.28 -6.62
N LYS A 23 -6.75 -14.59 -5.47
CA LYS A 23 -6.93 -13.65 -4.37
C LYS A 23 -5.69 -13.63 -3.48
N PRO A 24 -5.19 -12.45 -3.08
CA PRO A 24 -4.05 -12.37 -2.18
C PRO A 24 -4.44 -12.84 -0.77
N THR A 25 -3.57 -13.63 -0.14
CA THR A 25 -3.68 -14.01 1.27
C THR A 25 -2.93 -13.05 2.20
N THR A 26 -2.26 -12.05 1.62
CA THR A 26 -1.45 -11.05 2.33
C THR A 26 -2.04 -9.65 2.15
N VAL A 27 -2.15 -8.91 3.25
CA VAL A 27 -2.48 -7.47 3.22
C VAL A 27 -1.17 -6.70 3.08
N TYR A 28 -1.03 -5.92 2.01
CA TYR A 28 0.15 -5.07 1.78
C TYR A 28 -0.19 -3.61 2.08
N ILE A 29 0.56 -3.02 3.00
CA ILE A 29 0.41 -1.64 3.45
C ILE A 29 1.76 -0.94 3.30
N LEU A 30 1.74 0.27 2.77
CA LEU A 30 2.91 1.13 2.60
C LEU A 30 2.61 2.51 3.20
N GLN A 31 3.52 3.04 4.02
CA GLN A 31 3.42 4.41 4.52
C GLN A 31 3.21 5.42 3.38
N TYR A 32 2.34 6.39 3.60
CA TYR A 32 2.02 7.37 2.58
C TYR A 32 2.91 8.61 2.69
N SER A 33 3.44 9.04 1.55
CA SER A 33 4.01 10.38 1.36
C SER A 33 3.57 10.91 0.01
N LYS A 34 3.14 12.17 -0.04
CA LYS A 34 2.80 12.85 -1.30
C LYS A 34 3.98 12.87 -2.27
N ARG A 35 5.22 12.96 -1.75
CA ARG A 35 6.45 12.98 -2.55
C ARG A 35 7.02 11.57 -2.80
N GLY A 36 6.42 10.52 -2.24
CA GLY A 36 7.01 9.19 -2.19
C GLY A 36 8.16 9.10 -1.18
N CYS A 37 9.11 8.21 -1.46
CA CYS A 37 10.32 7.96 -0.68
C CYS A 37 11.44 8.91 -1.09
N LEU A 38 12.16 9.47 -0.11
CA LEU A 38 13.33 10.33 -0.33
C LEU A 38 14.54 9.57 -0.88
N ALA A 39 14.52 8.22 -0.86
CA ALA A 39 15.57 7.39 -1.43
C ALA A 39 15.61 7.45 -2.97
N GLY A 40 16.72 6.98 -3.55
CA GLY A 40 17.02 7.08 -4.99
C GLY A 40 16.99 5.77 -5.79
N CYS A 41 16.25 4.74 -5.34
CA CYS A 41 16.22 3.43 -6.01
C CYS A 41 15.69 3.53 -7.44
N LYS A 42 16.53 3.25 -8.46
CA LYS A 42 16.18 3.40 -9.89
C LYS A 42 14.95 2.60 -10.32
N PHE A 43 14.71 1.43 -9.71
CA PHE A 43 13.59 0.55 -10.06
C PHE A 43 12.28 0.90 -9.31
N CYS A 44 12.33 1.73 -8.27
CA CYS A 44 11.20 1.94 -7.38
C CYS A 44 10.37 3.15 -7.84
N PRO A 45 9.06 2.98 -8.14
CA PRO A 45 8.20 4.12 -8.48
C PRO A 45 8.07 5.10 -7.32
N GLN A 46 8.26 4.68 -6.07
CA GLN A 46 8.23 5.59 -4.91
C GLN A 46 9.49 6.46 -4.80
N SER A 47 10.59 6.15 -5.52
CA SER A 47 11.87 6.87 -5.42
C SER A 47 11.75 8.35 -5.79
N ALA A 48 12.46 9.23 -5.07
CA ALA A 48 12.55 10.65 -5.38
C ALA A 48 13.19 10.92 -6.75
N THR A 49 14.00 9.98 -7.26
CA THR A 49 14.72 10.11 -8.53
C THR A 49 14.05 9.40 -9.70
N ASN A 50 12.94 8.68 -9.47
CA ASN A 50 12.21 7.97 -10.51
C ASN A 50 10.96 8.75 -10.94
N ALA A 51 10.81 9.02 -12.23
CA ALA A 51 9.68 9.76 -12.80
C ALA A 51 8.38 8.94 -12.95
N ALA A 52 8.40 7.65 -12.64
CA ALA A 52 7.21 6.81 -12.67
C ALA A 52 6.14 7.33 -11.68
N CYS A 53 4.87 7.11 -12.03
CA CYS A 53 3.74 7.55 -11.22
C CYS A 53 3.77 6.92 -9.82
N LYS A 54 3.65 7.76 -8.79
CA LYS A 54 3.71 7.36 -7.37
C LYS A 54 2.51 6.53 -6.92
N ASP A 55 1.50 6.37 -7.76
CA ASP A 55 0.35 5.52 -7.49
C ASP A 55 0.60 4.05 -7.79
N TYR A 56 1.81 3.70 -8.23
CA TYR A 56 2.19 2.33 -8.49
C TYR A 56 3.26 1.84 -7.52
N VAL A 57 3.24 0.53 -7.27
CA VAL A 57 4.35 -0.28 -6.75
C VAL A 57 4.27 -1.63 -7.46
N SER A 58 5.39 -2.13 -7.98
CA SER A 58 5.42 -3.39 -8.76
C SER A 58 4.44 -3.42 -9.94
N ARG A 59 4.21 -2.27 -10.60
CA ARG A 59 3.32 -2.09 -11.77
C ARG A 59 1.82 -2.28 -11.49
N ILE A 60 1.40 -2.42 -10.23
CA ILE A 60 -0.01 -2.43 -9.86
C ILE A 60 -0.39 -1.14 -9.14
N PRO A 61 -1.67 -0.71 -9.17
CA PRO A 61 -2.13 0.44 -8.40
C PRO A 61 -2.04 0.22 -6.89
N TRP A 62 -1.64 1.26 -6.17
CA TRP A 62 -1.59 1.35 -4.71
C TRP A 62 -2.33 2.61 -4.23
N PRO A 63 -3.67 2.57 -4.19
CA PRO A 63 -4.48 3.72 -3.80
C PRO A 63 -4.19 4.20 -2.38
N ILE A 64 -4.38 5.49 -2.16
CA ILE A 64 -4.30 6.11 -0.84
C ILE A 64 -5.61 5.81 -0.10
N VAL A 65 -5.50 5.27 1.11
CA VAL A 65 -6.65 4.86 1.92
C VAL A 65 -6.40 5.20 3.40
N PRO A 66 -7.43 5.59 4.16
CA PRO A 66 -7.31 5.72 5.61
C PRO A 66 -6.98 4.38 6.29
N LEU A 67 -5.99 4.34 7.18
CA LEU A 67 -5.59 3.10 7.86
C LEU A 67 -6.77 2.44 8.61
N ASN A 68 -7.64 3.22 9.23
CA ASN A 68 -8.81 2.72 9.95
C ASN A 68 -9.77 1.91 9.05
N ARG A 69 -9.87 2.22 7.75
CA ARG A 69 -10.66 1.45 6.79
C ARG A 69 -10.06 0.07 6.54
N ILE A 70 -8.73 -0.01 6.46
CA ILE A 70 -8.02 -1.30 6.37
C ILE A 70 -8.25 -2.12 7.64
N LEU A 71 -8.04 -1.52 8.82
CA LEU A 71 -8.22 -2.19 10.10
C LEU A 71 -9.64 -2.73 10.27
N LYS A 72 -10.66 -1.96 9.85
CA LYS A 72 -12.04 -2.40 9.82
C LYS A 72 -12.22 -3.62 8.91
N GLY A 73 -11.71 -3.56 7.67
CA GLY A 73 -11.81 -4.68 6.72
C GLY A 73 -11.10 -5.95 7.21
N ILE A 74 -9.95 -5.83 7.88
CA ILE A 74 -9.24 -6.96 8.48
C ILE A 74 -10.11 -7.63 9.54
N LYS A 75 -10.70 -6.85 10.46
CA LYS A 75 -11.58 -7.37 11.51
C LYS A 75 -12.83 -8.05 10.96
N GLU A 76 -13.43 -7.48 9.91
CA GLU A 76 -14.69 -7.98 9.34
C GLU A 76 -14.51 -9.20 8.44
N ARG A 77 -13.35 -9.35 7.79
CA ARG A 77 -13.15 -10.41 6.77
C ARG A 77 -12.14 -11.48 7.17
N GLY A 78 -11.25 -11.21 8.12
CA GLY A 78 -10.45 -12.16 8.90
C GLY A 78 -9.51 -13.13 8.18
N ASN A 79 -9.62 -13.31 6.86
CA ASN A 79 -9.02 -14.42 6.12
C ASN A 79 -7.67 -14.04 5.47
N PHE A 80 -6.78 -13.42 6.24
CA PHE A 80 -5.42 -13.11 5.79
C PHE A 80 -4.39 -13.90 6.60
N ALA A 81 -3.42 -14.50 5.91
CA ALA A 81 -2.34 -15.24 6.54
C ALA A 81 -1.18 -14.34 7.00
N ARG A 82 -1.07 -13.13 6.42
CA ARG A 82 0.05 -12.21 6.65
C ARG A 82 -0.37 -10.76 6.45
N ILE A 83 0.24 -9.87 7.22
CA ILE A 83 0.24 -8.43 6.99
C ILE A 83 1.68 -8.00 6.70
N CYS A 84 1.89 -7.33 5.57
CA CYS A 84 3.15 -6.73 5.18
C CYS A 84 3.05 -5.22 5.39
N ILE A 85 3.92 -4.67 6.23
CA ILE A 85 4.01 -3.24 6.50
C ILE A 85 5.33 -2.75 5.94
N GLN A 86 5.27 -1.71 5.12
CA GLN A 86 6.40 -1.16 4.40
C GLN A 86 6.50 0.33 4.70
N SER A 87 7.73 0.81 4.86
CA SER A 87 8.02 2.21 5.09
C SER A 87 8.61 2.87 3.85
N VAL A 88 8.55 4.20 3.85
CA VAL A 88 9.31 5.04 2.91
C VAL A 88 10.16 6.00 3.73
N ILE A 89 11.36 6.32 3.25
CA ILE A 89 12.16 7.37 3.88
C ILE A 89 11.44 8.70 3.66
N LYS A 90 11.03 9.34 4.75
CA LYS A 90 10.43 10.68 4.83
C LYS A 90 10.69 11.26 6.22
N PRO A 91 10.52 12.57 6.48
CA PRO A 91 10.61 13.08 7.85
C PRO A 91 9.66 12.31 8.79
N GLU A 92 10.14 11.97 9.99
CA GLU A 92 9.36 11.30 11.05
C GLU A 92 8.80 9.92 10.67
N PHE A 93 9.35 9.24 9.64
CA PHE A 93 8.85 7.93 9.19
C PHE A 93 9.00 6.80 10.22
N GLU A 94 9.87 6.96 11.20
CA GLU A 94 10.10 5.98 12.28
C GLU A 94 9.02 6.06 13.37
N ASP A 95 8.39 7.23 13.54
CA ASP A 95 7.40 7.51 14.58
C ASP A 95 5.94 7.26 14.13
N GLU A 96 5.71 7.01 12.83
CA GLU A 96 4.40 6.76 12.20
C GLU A 96 4.01 5.29 12.13
#